data_AF-A0AAJ0LS77-F1
#
_entry.id   AF-A0AAJ0LS77-F1
#
_cell.length_a   1.000
_cell.length_b   1.000
_cell.length_c   1.000
_cell.angle_alpha   90.00
_cell.angle_beta   90.00
_cell.angle_gamma   90.00
#
_symmetry.space_group_name_H-M   'P 1'
#
loop_
_entity.id
_entity.type
_entity.pdbx_description
1 polymer ?
#
loop_
_entity_poly.entity_id
_entity_poly.type
_entity_poly.pdbx_seq_one_letter_code
_entity_poly.pdbx_strand_id
1 'polypeptide(L)'
;MTNDGIEHIGDRHFDSNVNASQFTISESDLRRLLQDPNTVSTPITKEVQTPAGPRYIREVDTGRSIGTDKFDKFQPTSVMTVMTDKFGNLVTAFPGRLK
;
A
#
# COMPACT_ATOMS: atom_id res chain seq x y z
N MET A 1 -11.97 -8.66 -14.06
CA MET A 1 -10.91 -8.14 -13.19
C MET A 1 -11.61 -7.56 -11.99
N THR A 2 -11.46 -8.17 -10.82
CA THR A 2 -12.07 -7.63 -9.60
C THR A 2 -11.17 -6.51 -9.07
N ASN A 3 -11.76 -5.40 -8.64
CA ASN A 3 -11.04 -4.24 -8.12
C ASN A 3 -10.89 -4.32 -6.59
N ASP A 4 -11.00 -5.53 -6.02
CA ASP A 4 -11.10 -5.78 -4.57
C ASP A 4 -9.97 -5.10 -3.79
N GLY A 5 -8.74 -5.06 -4.34
CA GLY A 5 -7.61 -4.39 -3.71
C GLY A 5 -7.74 -2.86 -3.67
N ILE A 6 -8.27 -2.23 -4.74
CA ILE A 6 -8.50 -0.77 -4.77
C ILE A 6 -9.70 -0.40 -3.89
N GLU A 7 -10.77 -1.19 -3.91
CA GLU A 7 -11.93 -1.01 -3.04
C GLU A 7 -11.51 -1.09 -1.56
N HIS A 8 -10.74 -2.11 -1.20
CA HIS A 8 -10.18 -2.24 0.15
C HIS A 8 -9.33 -1.03 0.56
N ILE A 9 -8.55 -0.48 -0.36
CA ILE A 9 -7.78 0.74 -0.10
C ILE A 9 -8.71 1.94 0.13
N GLY A 10 -9.76 2.10 -0.67
CA GLY A 10 -10.77 3.13 -0.49
C GLY A 10 -11.38 3.08 0.91
N ASP A 11 -11.89 1.91 1.29
CA ASP A 11 -12.61 1.70 2.54
C ASP A 11 -11.73 1.85 3.79
N ARG A 12 -10.41 1.67 3.68
CA ARG A 12 -9.52 1.65 4.85
C ARG A 12 -8.51 2.78 4.91
N HIS A 13 -7.98 3.18 3.75
CA HIS A 13 -6.82 4.05 3.64
C HIS A 13 -7.16 5.41 3.01
N PHE A 14 -8.42 5.62 2.63
CA PHE A 14 -9.01 6.93 2.30
C PHE A 14 -10.22 7.31 3.18
N ASP A 15 -10.59 6.46 4.14
CA ASP A 15 -11.59 6.79 5.17
C ASP A 15 -10.90 7.22 6.46
N SER A 16 -10.98 8.52 6.77
CA SER A 16 -10.39 9.12 7.97
C SER A 16 -11.03 8.64 9.29
N ASN A 17 -12.17 7.97 9.24
CA ASN A 17 -12.80 7.35 10.41
C ASN A 17 -12.20 5.98 10.75
N VAL A 18 -11.41 5.40 9.85
CA VAL A 18 -10.75 4.11 10.07
C VAL A 18 -9.38 4.32 10.73
N ASN A 19 -9.18 3.66 11.87
CA ASN A 19 -7.88 3.60 12.53
C ASN A 19 -6.89 2.72 11.74
N ALA A 20 -6.35 3.27 10.65
CA ALA A 20 -5.35 2.68 9.75
C ALA A 20 -4.40 3.78 9.27
N SER A 21 -3.29 3.41 8.61
CA SER A 21 -2.50 4.38 7.86
C SER A 21 -3.37 5.04 6.79
N GLN A 22 -3.28 6.37 6.63
CA GLN A 22 -4.17 7.12 5.74
C GLN A 22 -3.39 7.82 4.64
N PHE A 23 -3.77 7.60 3.38
CA PHE A 23 -3.23 8.39 2.28
C PHE A 23 -3.69 9.84 2.39
N THR A 24 -2.79 10.77 2.09
CA THR A 24 -3.12 12.21 1.96
C THR A 24 -3.08 12.69 0.51
N ILE A 25 -2.63 11.83 -0.41
CA ILE A 25 -2.70 12.04 -1.86
C ILE A 25 -4.09 11.69 -2.39
N SER A 26 -4.38 11.96 -3.67
CA SER A 26 -5.62 11.49 -4.29
C SER A 26 -5.57 10.01 -4.65
N GLU A 27 -6.73 9.34 -4.77
CA GLU A 27 -6.79 7.97 -5.29
C GLU A 27 -6.21 7.89 -6.71
N SER A 28 -6.39 8.92 -7.54
CA SER A 28 -5.77 9.00 -8.86
C SER A 28 -4.25 9.04 -8.81
N ASP A 29 -3.66 9.74 -7.85
CA ASP A 29 -2.21 9.77 -7.66
C ASP A 29 -1.69 8.43 -7.15
N LEU A 30 -2.43 7.78 -6.25
CA LEU A 30 -2.10 6.43 -5.81
C LEU A 30 -2.10 5.44 -6.97
N ARG A 31 -3.13 5.46 -7.83
CA ARG A 31 -3.20 4.59 -9.01
C ARG A 31 -1.99 4.79 -9.94
N ARG A 32 -1.56 6.04 -10.13
CA ARG A 32 -0.33 6.35 -10.89
C ARG A 32 0.92 5.81 -10.21
N LEU A 33 1.06 5.98 -8.89
CA LEU A 33 2.19 5.43 -8.13
C LEU A 33 2.24 3.90 -8.20
N LEU A 34 1.10 3.21 -8.12
CA LEU A 34 1.03 1.75 -8.22
C LEU A 34 1.44 1.21 -9.60
N GLN A 35 1.27 2.03 -10.65
CA GLN A 35 1.66 1.72 -12.02
C GLN A 35 3.06 2.24 -12.40
N ASP A 36 3.70 3.01 -11.52
CA ASP A 36 5.02 3.58 -11.75
C ASP A 36 6.06 2.46 -11.93
N PRO A 37 6.92 2.51 -12.98
CA PRO A 37 7.95 1.50 -13.20
C PRO A 37 8.84 1.27 -11.97
N ASN A 38 9.15 2.30 -11.19
CA ASN A 38 9.97 2.18 -9.99
C ASN A 38 9.25 1.40 -8.89
N THR A 39 7.95 1.59 -8.73
CA THR A 39 7.11 0.80 -7.80
C THR A 39 7.07 -0.66 -8.24
N VAL A 40 6.80 -0.91 -9.52
CA VAL A 40 6.69 -2.27 -10.08
C VAL A 40 8.02 -3.01 -9.99
N SER A 41 9.14 -2.32 -10.24
CA SER A 41 10.48 -2.90 -10.17
C SER A 41 11.05 -2.99 -8.75
N THR A 42 10.37 -2.43 -7.75
CA THR A 42 10.84 -2.49 -6.36
C THR A 42 10.89 -3.97 -5.91
N PRO A 43 12.04 -4.44 -5.37
CA PRO A 43 12.16 -5.82 -4.91
C PRO A 43 11.16 -6.17 -3.81
N ILE A 44 10.75 -7.44 -3.79
CA ILE A 44 9.97 -7.97 -2.67
C ILE A 44 10.87 -8.02 -1.44
N THR A 45 10.45 -7.38 -0.35
CA THR A 45 11.21 -7.31 0.91
C THR A 45 10.74 -8.35 1.93
N LYS A 46 9.50 -8.83 1.81
CA LYS A 46 8.90 -9.79 2.75
C LYS A 46 7.85 -10.66 2.05
N GLU A 47 7.77 -11.91 2.48
CA GLU A 47 6.66 -12.82 2.16
C GLU A 47 5.91 -13.17 3.45
N VAL A 48 4.58 -13.12 3.40
CA VAL A 48 3.71 -13.45 4.54
C VAL A 48 2.74 -14.55 4.13
N GLN A 49 2.75 -15.67 4.86
CA GLN A 49 1.78 -16.73 4.64
C GLN A 49 0.43 -16.35 5.24
N THR A 50 -0.64 -16.46 4.45
CA THR A 50 -2.02 -16.25 4.91
C THR A 50 -2.89 -17.46 4.54
N PRO A 51 -4.06 -17.65 5.16
CA PRO A 51 -4.99 -18.71 4.76
C PRO A 51 -5.38 -18.67 3.27
N ALA A 52 -5.31 -17.48 2.64
CA ALA A 52 -5.61 -17.28 1.22
C ALA A 52 -4.36 -17.42 0.31
N GLY A 53 -3.21 -17.85 0.85
CA GLY A 53 -1.94 -18.00 0.15
C GLY A 53 -0.87 -16.96 0.53
N PRO A 54 0.33 -17.05 -0.05
CA PRO A 54 1.42 -16.13 0.22
C PRO A 54 1.10 -14.72 -0.27
N ARG A 55 1.55 -13.74 0.50
CA ARG A 55 1.47 -12.31 0.18
C ARG A 55 2.88 -11.75 0.05
N TYR A 56 3.12 -11.05 -1.05
CA TYR A 56 4.42 -10.48 -1.39
C TYR A 56 4.37 -8.97 -1.16
N ILE A 57 5.30 -8.50 -0.33
CA ILE A 57 5.35 -7.12 0.13
C ILE A 57 6.51 -6.40 -0.53
N ARG A 58 6.24 -5.19 -1.00
CA ARG A 58 7.23 -4.21 -1.44
C ARG A 58 7.08 -2.97 -0.59
N GLU A 59 8.20 -2.36 -0.21
CA GLU A 59 8.22 -1.06 0.48
C GLU A 59 8.89 -0.06 -0.45
N VAL A 60 8.09 0.85 -1.00
CA VAL A 60 8.49 1.79 -2.05
C VAL A 60 8.65 3.17 -1.42
N ASP A 61 9.85 3.75 -1.46
CA ASP A 61 10.02 5.16 -1.12
C ASP A 61 9.66 6.02 -2.32
N THR A 62 8.60 6.81 -2.19
CA THR A 62 8.09 7.68 -3.28
C THR A 62 8.82 9.02 -3.35
N GLY A 63 9.74 9.30 -2.43
CA GLY A 63 10.51 10.56 -2.38
C GLY A 63 9.72 11.79 -1.93
N ARG A 64 8.42 11.64 -1.64
CA ARG A 64 7.55 12.70 -1.12
C ARG A 64 6.56 12.13 -0.12
N SER A 65 6.07 12.94 0.82
CA SER A 65 5.03 12.49 1.74
C SER A 65 3.77 12.08 0.97
N ILE A 66 3.25 10.89 1.24
CA ILE A 66 2.05 10.32 0.60
C ILE A 66 0.91 10.05 1.58
N GLY A 67 1.17 10.11 2.88
CA GLY A 67 0.19 9.79 3.90
C GLY A 67 0.78 9.74 5.30
N THR A 68 0.02 9.16 6.23
CA THR A 68 0.41 8.96 7.63
C THR A 68 0.56 7.49 7.96
N ASP A 69 1.61 7.12 8.69
CA ASP A 69 1.87 5.74 9.11
C ASP A 69 1.29 5.48 10.50
N LYS A 70 0.25 4.65 10.60
CA LYS A 70 -0.34 4.23 11.89
C LYS A 70 0.70 3.57 12.81
N PHE A 71 1.61 2.79 12.26
CA PHE A 71 2.63 2.09 13.03
C PHE A 71 3.75 3.01 13.50
N ASP A 72 3.78 4.25 13.02
CA ASP A 72 4.65 5.32 13.48
C ASP A 72 3.85 6.51 14.02
N LYS A 73 2.83 6.23 14.84
CA LYS A 73 2.03 7.26 15.54
C LYS A 73 1.45 8.32 14.60
N PHE A 74 1.02 7.89 13.41
CA PHE A 74 0.47 8.72 12.35
C PHE A 74 1.41 9.84 11.87
N GLN A 75 2.73 9.66 11.97
CA GLN A 75 3.66 10.59 11.35
C GLN A 75 3.58 10.54 9.82
N PRO A 76 3.80 11.68 9.14
CA PRO A 76 3.90 11.73 7.68
C PRO A 76 5.00 10.79 7.17
N THR A 77 4.76 10.14 6.03
CA THR A 77 5.71 9.19 5.44
C THR A 77 5.73 9.26 3.91
N SER A 78 6.91 9.05 3.32
CA SER A 78 7.07 8.86 1.88
C SER A 78 7.03 7.40 1.45
N VAL A 79 7.06 6.47 2.40
CA VAL A 79 7.10 5.04 2.14
C VAL A 79 5.68 4.52 1.92
N MET A 80 5.50 3.76 0.86
CA MET A 80 4.27 3.03 0.56
C MET A 80 4.55 1.53 0.65
N THR A 81 3.78 0.82 1.48
CA THR A 81 3.73 -0.64 1.44
C THR A 81 2.76 -1.07 0.35
N VAL A 82 3.19 -1.94 -0.56
CA VAL A 82 2.34 -2.58 -1.57
C VAL A 82 2.32 -4.08 -1.33
N MET A 83 1.12 -4.66 -1.24
CA MET A 83 0.92 -6.08 -1.03
C MET A 83 0.24 -6.71 -2.24
N THR A 84 0.83 -7.80 -2.74
CA THR A 84 0.31 -8.55 -3.89
C THR A 84 0.13 -10.04 -3.55
N ASP A 85 -0.73 -10.72 -4.29
CA ASP A 85 -0.81 -12.18 -4.27
C ASP A 85 0.26 -12.82 -5.18
N LYS A 86 0.28 -14.17 -5.24
CA LYS A 86 1.22 -14.93 -6.08
C LYS A 86 1.08 -14.72 -7.59
N PHE A 87 -0.02 -14.12 -8.05
CA PHE A 87 -0.25 -13.79 -9.45
C PHE A 87 0.07 -12.32 -9.75
N GLY A 88 0.50 -11.55 -8.73
CA GLY A 88 0.76 -10.13 -8.85
C GLY A 88 -0.49 -9.26 -8.74
N ASN A 89 -1.65 -9.82 -8.37
CA ASN A 89 -2.85 -9.01 -8.15
C ASN A 89 -2.68 -8.17 -6.88
N LEU A 90 -3.11 -6.91 -6.94
CA LEU A 90 -3.11 -6.01 -5.79
C LEU A 90 -4.06 -6.52 -4.71
N VAL A 91 -3.55 -6.69 -3.50
CA VAL A 91 -4.32 -7.05 -2.31
C VAL A 91 -4.64 -5.81 -1.50
N THR A 92 -3.64 -4.96 -1.27
CA THR A 92 -3.76 -3.65 -0.62
C THR A 92 -2.49 -2.82 -0.84
N ALA A 93 -2.57 -1.53 -0.56
CA ALA A 93 -1.44 -0.64 -0.43
C ALA A 93 -1.74 0.40 0.65
N PHE A 94 -0.74 0.84 1.41
CA PHE A 94 -0.92 1.83 2.46
C PHE A 94 0.36 2.62 2.76
N PRO A 95 0.24 3.85 3.30
CA PRO A 95 1.41 4.61 3.76
C PRO A 95 2.06 3.96 4.98
N GLY A 96 3.39 3.91 4.97
CA GLY A 96 4.19 3.35 6.05
C GLY A 96 4.76 1.98 5.71
N ARG A 97 5.40 1.39 6.71
CA ARG A 97 6.05 0.07 6.62
C ARG A 97 5.25 -0.98 7.38
N LEU A 98 5.29 -2.22 6.91
CA LEU A 98 4.67 -3.32 7.64
C LEU A 98 5.60 -3.76 8.78
N LYS A 99 5.27 -3.40 10.02
CA LYS A 99 5.98 -3.85 11.23
C LYS A 99 5.53 -5.25 11.65
#